data_AF-A0A075FWA4-F1
#
_entry.id   AF-A0A075FWA4-F1
#
_cell.length_a   1.000
_cell.length_b   1.000
_cell.length_c   1.000
_cell.angle_alpha   90.00
_cell.angle_beta   90.00
_cell.angle_gamma   90.00
#
_symmetry.space_group_name_H-M   'P 1'
#
loop_
_entity.id
_entity.type
_entity.pdbx_description
1 polymer ?
#
loop_
_entity_poly.entity_id
_entity_poly.type
_entity_poly.pdbx_seq_one_letter_code
_entity_poly.pdbx_strand_id
1 'polypeptide(L)'
;MSPELDSVATAFVGSAALTSMFVVLAMIGTLNHYHRPIIPVLGALLVMLSCTYLLAWADGTAVDTLTLRMTLSEGVFAMLDLLPFVFLILTALLLEASLRKRPEDPLLALLESESGSE
;
A
#
# COMPACT_ATOMS: atom_id res chain seq x y z
N MET A 1 -22.44 -10.73 12.82
CA MET A 1 -22.43 -9.34 12.34
C MET A 1 -23.15 -9.31 10.99
N SER A 2 -23.34 -8.16 10.35
CA SER A 2 -23.75 -8.19 8.94
C SER A 2 -22.57 -8.70 8.09
N PRO A 3 -22.82 -9.47 7.02
CA PRO A 3 -21.75 -10.07 6.22
C PRO A 3 -20.75 -9.04 5.66
N GLU A 4 -21.25 -7.83 5.34
CA GLU A 4 -20.41 -6.70 4.91
C GLU A 4 -19.41 -6.24 5.99
N LEU A 5 -19.84 -6.22 7.25
CA LEU A 5 -18.96 -5.81 8.36
C LEU A 5 -17.90 -6.86 8.65
N ASP A 6 -18.26 -8.14 8.48
CA ASP A 6 -17.32 -9.24 8.62
C ASP A 6 -16.25 -9.19 7.52
N SER A 7 -16.65 -8.96 6.27
CA SER A 7 -15.71 -8.79 5.15
C SER A 7 -14.77 -7.60 5.33
N VAL A 8 -15.27 -6.44 5.80
CA VAL A 8 -14.40 -5.28 6.06
C VAL A 8 -13.43 -5.56 7.21
N ALA A 9 -13.89 -6.28 8.24
CA ALA A 9 -13.05 -6.66 9.36
C ALA A 9 -11.94 -7.64 8.95
N THR A 10 -12.26 -8.66 8.13
CA THR A 10 -11.25 -9.61 7.62
C THR A 10 -10.23 -8.90 6.74
N ALA A 11 -10.68 -8.03 5.83
CA ALA A 11 -9.82 -7.22 4.97
C ALA A 11 -8.89 -6.31 5.80
N PHE A 12 -9.39 -5.67 6.85
CA PHE A 12 -8.59 -4.84 7.75
C PHE A 12 -7.54 -5.65 8.52
N VAL A 13 -7.95 -6.78 9.10
CA VAL A 13 -7.05 -7.68 9.86
C VAL A 13 -5.97 -8.26 8.95
N GLY A 14 -6.33 -8.70 7.75
CA GLY A 14 -5.38 -9.20 6.75
C GLY A 14 -4.41 -8.12 6.28
N SER A 15 -4.90 -6.90 6.04
CA SER A 15 -4.07 -5.75 5.66
C SER A 15 -3.09 -5.35 6.77
N ALA A 16 -3.52 -5.37 8.04
CA ALA A 16 -2.66 -5.11 9.19
C ALA A 16 -1.56 -6.18 9.34
N ALA A 17 -1.87 -7.46 9.10
CA ALA A 17 -0.88 -8.52 9.11
C ALA A 17 0.13 -8.38 7.96
N LEU A 18 -0.35 -8.07 6.76
CA LEU A 18 0.47 -7.93 5.55
C LEU A 18 1.39 -6.69 5.62
N THR A 19 0.89 -5.56 6.10
CA THR A 19 1.73 -4.36 6.35
C THR A 19 2.80 -4.64 7.39
N SER A 20 2.47 -5.38 8.46
CA SER A 20 3.44 -5.80 9.46
C SER A 20 4.52 -6.72 8.86
N MET A 21 4.16 -7.60 7.93
CA MET A 21 5.12 -8.41 7.19
C MET A 21 6.07 -7.54 6.36
N PHE A 22 5.57 -6.50 5.68
CA PHE A 22 6.42 -5.55 4.96
C PHE A 22 7.35 -4.77 5.89
N VAL A 23 6.90 -4.38 7.09
CA VAL A 23 7.77 -3.74 8.09
C VAL A 23 8.91 -4.69 8.50
N VAL A 24 8.62 -5.97 8.76
CA VAL A 24 9.66 -6.95 9.08
C VAL A 24 10.65 -7.10 7.92
N LEU A 25 10.16 -7.24 6.68
CA LEU A 25 10.99 -7.35 5.49
C LEU A 25 11.85 -6.11 5.27
N ALA A 26 11.28 -4.91 5.45
CA ALA A 26 11.99 -3.65 5.33
C ALA A 26 13.11 -3.56 6.37
N MET A 27 12.84 -3.90 7.62
CA MET A 27 13.85 -3.86 8.69
C MET A 27 14.97 -4.88 8.48
N ILE A 28 14.68 -6.05 7.89
CA ILE A 28 15.70 -7.03 7.49
C ILE A 28 16.51 -6.50 6.29
N GLY A 29 15.85 -5.90 5.30
CA GLY A 29 16.50 -5.40 4.08
C GLY A 29 17.36 -4.17 4.31
N THR A 30 17.01 -3.31 5.26
CA THR A 30 17.73 -2.07 5.57
C THR A 30 18.70 -2.24 6.73
N LEU A 31 19.35 -3.41 6.89
CA LEU A 31 20.31 -3.77 7.96
C LEU A 31 21.39 -2.69 8.20
N ASN A 32 20.98 -1.63 8.89
CA ASN A 32 21.76 -0.44 9.17
C ASN A 32 22.21 -0.54 10.63
N HIS A 33 23.51 -0.50 10.84
CA HIS A 33 24.14 -0.65 12.14
C HIS A 33 23.63 0.34 13.20
N TYR A 34 23.13 1.52 12.78
CA TYR A 34 22.61 2.55 13.68
C TYR A 34 21.10 2.49 13.93
N HIS A 35 20.38 1.69 13.15
CA HIS A 35 18.95 1.48 13.41
C HIS A 35 18.82 0.46 14.54
N ARG A 36 17.86 0.62 15.45
CA ARG A 36 17.51 -0.41 16.44
C ARG A 36 16.31 -1.22 15.88
N PRO A 37 16.53 -2.13 14.91
CA PRO A 37 15.43 -2.80 14.20
C PRO A 37 14.60 -3.71 15.10
N ILE A 38 15.15 -4.12 16.24
CA ILE A 38 14.52 -5.07 17.15
C ILE A 38 13.15 -4.58 17.63
N ILE A 39 13.03 -3.31 18.02
CA ILE A 39 11.77 -2.79 18.59
C ILE A 39 10.65 -2.78 17.52
N PRO A 40 10.85 -2.21 16.31
CA PRO A 40 9.85 -2.30 15.25
C PRO A 40 9.53 -3.73 14.82
N VAL A 41 10.54 -4.60 14.74
CA VAL A 41 10.33 -6.01 14.34
C VAL A 41 9.47 -6.75 15.36
N LEU A 42 9.73 -6.60 16.66
CA LEU A 42 8.91 -7.22 17.70
C LEU A 42 7.47 -6.69 17.67
N GLY A 43 7.28 -5.39 17.47
CA GLY A 43 5.94 -4.79 17.32
C GLY A 43 5.20 -5.37 16.11
N ALA A 44 5.85 -5.42 14.95
CA ALA A 44 5.25 -5.96 13.73
C ALA A 44 4.93 -7.46 13.84
N LEU A 45 5.80 -8.26 14.47
CA LEU A 45 5.54 -9.67 14.73
C LEU A 45 4.35 -9.87 15.67
N LEU A 46 4.24 -9.04 16.73
CA LEU A 46 3.12 -9.11 17.66
C LEU A 46 1.79 -8.78 16.97
N VAL A 47 1.76 -7.74 16.13
CA VAL A 47 0.57 -7.39 15.33
C VAL A 47 0.20 -8.54 14.40
N MET A 48 1.16 -9.09 13.67
CA MET A 48 0.95 -10.20 12.75
C MET A 48 0.39 -11.45 13.46
N LEU A 49 0.94 -11.80 14.62
CA LEU A 49 0.44 -12.91 15.45
C LEU A 49 -0.97 -12.62 16.00
N SER A 50 -1.23 -11.40 16.45
CA SER A 50 -2.54 -10.99 16.97
C SER A 50 -3.61 -11.05 15.88
N CYS A 51 -3.33 -10.56 14.68
CA CYS A 51 -4.22 -10.64 13.53
C CYS A 51 -4.53 -12.10 13.15
N THR A 52 -3.50 -12.95 13.10
CA THR A 52 -3.66 -14.37 12.79
C THR A 52 -4.49 -15.09 13.86
N TYR A 53 -4.26 -14.76 15.13
CA TYR A 53 -5.04 -15.30 16.24
C TYR A 53 -6.52 -14.88 16.17
N LEU A 54 -6.78 -13.59 15.90
CA LEU A 54 -8.16 -13.08 15.78
C LEU A 54 -8.91 -13.74 14.63
N LEU A 55 -8.26 -13.97 13.48
CA LEU A 55 -8.88 -14.63 12.35
C LEU A 55 -9.17 -16.11 12.64
N ALA A 56 -8.20 -16.85 13.20
CA ALA A 56 -8.43 -18.24 13.64
C ALA A 56 -9.55 -18.34 14.68
N TRP A 57 -9.60 -17.40 15.62
CA TRP A 57 -10.66 -17.37 16.63
C TRP A 57 -12.04 -17.11 16.01
N ALA A 58 -12.12 -16.20 15.02
CA ALA A 58 -13.36 -15.92 14.31
C ALA A 58 -13.84 -17.12 13.47
N ASP A 59 -12.91 -17.82 12.82
CA ASP A 59 -13.21 -18.99 11.98
C ASP A 59 -13.35 -20.30 12.79
N GLY A 60 -13.05 -20.28 14.09
CA GLY A 60 -13.06 -21.47 14.95
C GLY A 60 -11.97 -22.49 14.59
N THR A 61 -10.88 -22.05 13.97
CA THR A 61 -9.77 -22.90 13.50
C THR A 61 -8.58 -22.86 14.44
N ALA A 62 -7.66 -23.81 14.30
CA ALA A 62 -6.42 -23.80 15.05
C ALA A 62 -5.45 -22.75 14.50
N VAL A 63 -4.72 -22.06 15.39
CA VAL A 63 -3.67 -21.12 14.97
C VAL A 63 -2.48 -21.91 14.44
N ASP A 64 -2.39 -22.00 13.12
CA ASP A 64 -1.35 -22.73 12.41
C ASP A 64 -0.77 -21.93 11.23
N THR A 65 0.15 -22.56 10.50
CA THR A 65 0.78 -21.93 9.32
C THR A 65 -0.20 -21.71 8.17
N LEU A 66 -1.27 -22.51 8.09
CA LEU A 66 -2.33 -22.33 7.11
C LEU A 66 -3.11 -21.06 7.40
N THR A 67 -3.51 -20.84 8.65
CA THR A 67 -4.22 -19.65 9.11
C THR A 67 -3.39 -18.38 8.86
N LEU A 68 -2.09 -18.43 9.13
CA LEU A 68 -1.19 -17.31 8.81
C LEU A 68 -1.21 -16.99 7.31
N ARG A 69 -1.14 -18.02 6.45
CA ARG A 69 -1.21 -17.84 4.99
C ARG A 69 -2.53 -17.21 4.57
N MET A 70 -3.66 -17.68 5.13
CA MET A 70 -4.99 -17.15 4.83
C MET A 70 -5.11 -15.68 5.27
N THR A 71 -4.60 -15.36 6.46
CA THR A 71 -4.57 -13.98 6.98
C THR A 71 -3.78 -13.05 6.05
N LEU A 72 -2.61 -13.49 5.59
CA LEU A 72 -1.79 -12.70 4.67
C LEU A 72 -2.43 -12.58 3.27
N SER A 73 -3.08 -13.65 2.76
CA SER A 73 -3.78 -13.59 1.47
C SER A 73 -4.96 -12.63 1.49
N GLU A 74 -5.68 -12.56 2.61
CA GLU A 74 -6.78 -11.60 2.79
C GLU A 74 -6.27 -10.15 2.67
N GLY A 75 -5.08 -9.87 3.22
CA GLY A 75 -4.41 -8.58 3.01
C GLY A 75 -4.02 -8.31 1.55
N VAL A 76 -3.64 -9.34 0.80
CA VAL A 76 -3.34 -9.19 -0.63
C VAL A 76 -4.61 -8.89 -1.42
N PHE A 77 -5.70 -9.63 -1.16
CA PHE A 77 -6.99 -9.39 -1.81
C PHE A 77 -7.51 -7.99 -1.50
N ALA A 78 -7.45 -7.55 -0.25
CA ALA A 78 -7.82 -6.18 0.14
C ALA A 78 -7.00 -5.12 -0.63
N MET A 79 -5.71 -5.36 -0.88
CA MET A 79 -4.89 -4.46 -1.70
C MET A 79 -5.27 -4.49 -3.18
N LEU A 80 -5.64 -5.64 -3.72
CA LEU A 80 -6.12 -5.76 -5.10
C LEU A 80 -7.47 -5.07 -5.30
N ASP A 81 -8.36 -5.11 -4.30
CA ASP A 81 -9.64 -4.40 -4.33
C ASP A 81 -9.48 -2.87 -4.35
N LEU A 82 -8.35 -2.36 -3.86
CA LEU A 82 -7.99 -0.93 -3.94
C LEU A 82 -7.41 -0.53 -5.31
N LEU A 83 -6.93 -1.47 -6.11
CA LEU A 83 -6.31 -1.21 -7.42
C LEU A 83 -7.18 -0.39 -8.38
N PRO A 84 -8.50 -0.64 -8.57
CA PRO A 84 -9.34 0.19 -9.43
C PRO A 84 -9.40 1.66 -8.97
N PHE A 85 -9.38 1.92 -7.66
CA PHE A 85 -9.38 3.29 -7.14
C PHE A 85 -8.05 3.99 -7.42
N VAL A 86 -6.93 3.29 -7.22
CA VAL A 86 -5.60 3.80 -7.59
C VAL A 86 -5.54 4.13 -9.08
N PHE A 87 -6.07 3.25 -9.93
CA PHE A 87 -6.13 3.47 -11.37
C PHE A 87 -6.97 4.70 -11.73
N LEU A 88 -8.12 4.90 -11.08
CA LEU A 88 -8.97 6.07 -11.27
C LEU A 88 -8.23 7.36 -10.91
N ILE A 89 -7.56 7.40 -9.75
CA ILE A 89 -6.79 8.55 -9.29
C ILE A 89 -5.66 8.87 -10.29
N LEU A 90 -4.89 7.86 -10.69
CA LEU A 90 -3.82 8.03 -11.67
C LEU A 90 -4.35 8.57 -13.01
N THR A 91 -5.49 8.05 -13.47
CA THR A 91 -6.13 8.53 -14.70
C THR A 91 -6.52 10.00 -14.60
N ALA A 92 -7.10 10.43 -13.48
CA ALA A 92 -7.46 11.83 -13.25
C ALA A 92 -6.22 12.74 -13.22
N LEU A 93 -5.15 12.34 -12.52
CA LEU A 93 -3.90 13.09 -12.45
C LEU A 93 -3.22 13.20 -13.82
N LEU A 94 -3.23 12.12 -14.62
CA LEU A 94 -2.69 12.14 -15.98
C LEU A 94 -3.50 13.03 -16.91
N LEU A 95 -4.83 13.03 -16.78
CA LEU A 95 -5.69 13.92 -17.55
C LEU A 95 -5.43 15.39 -17.20
N GLU A 96 -5.34 15.70 -15.90
CA GLU A 96 -5.00 17.04 -15.43
C GLU A 96 -3.62 17.48 -15.95
N ALA A 97 -2.62 16.61 -15.85
CA ALA A 97 -1.29 16.87 -16.39
C ALA A 97 -1.29 17.07 -17.91
N SER A 98 -2.11 16.32 -18.65
CA SER A 98 -2.25 16.43 -20.11
C SER A 98 -2.96 17.72 -20.55
N LEU A 99 -3.89 18.23 -19.74
CA LEU A 99 -4.62 19.48 -20.04
C LEU A 99 -3.88 20.72 -19.54
N ARG A 100 -2.88 20.55 -18.68
CA ARG A 100 -2.05 21.65 -18.19
C ARG A 100 -1.30 22.28 -19.37
N LYS A 101 -1.67 23.52 -19.72
CA LYS A 101 -0.91 24.30 -20.70
C LYS A 101 0.54 24.41 -20.23
N ARG A 102 1.48 24.16 -21.14
CA ARG A 102 2.90 24.43 -20.92
C ARG A 102 3.00 25.92 -20.51
N PRO A 103 3.61 26.26 -19.37
CA PRO A 103 3.92 27.66 -19.10
C PRO A 103 4.74 28.20 -20.27
N GLU A 104 4.44 29.43 -20.70
CA GLU A 104 5.14 30.04 -21.84
C GLU A 104 6.64 29.94 -21.59
N ASP A 105 7.32 29.17 -22.44
CA ASP A 105 8.73 28.90 -22.28
C ASP A 105 9.48 30.12 -22.81
N PRO A 106 10.16 30.91 -21.95
CA PRO A 106 10.77 32.17 -22.34
C PRO A 106 11.82 31.98 -23.44
N LEU A 107 12.39 30.78 -23.59
CA LEU A 107 13.33 30.49 -24.68
C LEU A 107 12.61 30.26 -26.01
N LEU A 108 11.40 29.71 -26.00
CA LEU A 108 10.58 29.56 -27.22
C LEU A 108 10.04 30.91 -27.69
N ALA A 109 9.65 31.79 -26.75
CA ALA A 109 9.20 33.14 -27.07
C ALA A 109 10.32 33.98 -27.74
N LEU A 110 11.57 33.78 -27.31
CA LEU A 110 12.73 34.42 -27.95
C LEU A 110 12.96 33.90 -29.37
N LEU A 111 12.85 32.58 -29.60
CA LEU A 111 13.00 31.98 -30.93
C LEU A 111 11.92 32.44 -31.93
N GLU A 112 10.66 32.56 -31.50
CA GLU A 112 9.58 33.07 -32.34
C GLU A 112 9.73 34.57 -32.64
N SER A 113 10.30 35.35 -31.70
CA SER A 113 10.56 36.78 -31.92
C SER A 113 11.69 37.04 -32.92
N GLU A 114 12.69 36.15 -32.97
CA GLU A 114 13.82 36.25 -33.90
C GLU A 114 13.40 35.81 -35.31
N SER A 115 12.60 34.74 -35.45
CA SER A 115 12.12 34.27 -36.77
C SER A 115 11.05 35.17 -37.41
N GLY A 116 10.40 36.05 -36.65
CA GLY A 116 9.41 37.01 -37.15
C GLY A 116 9.99 38.34 -37.62
N SER A 117 11.32 38.48 -37.62
CA SER A 117 12.02 39.72 -37.98
C SER A 117 12.55 39.77 -39.42
N GLU A 118 12.16 38.80 -40.26
CA GLU A 118 12.41 38.78 -41.71
C GLU A 118 11.29 39.42 -42.54
#